data_AF-A0A845A1H8-F1
#
_entry.id   AF-A0A845A1H8-F1
#
_cell.length_a   1.000
_cell.length_b   1.000
_cell.length_c   1.000
_cell.angle_alpha   90.00
_cell.angle_beta   90.00
_cell.angle_gamma   90.00
#
_symmetry.space_group_name_H-M   'P 1'
#
loop_
_entity.id
_entity.type
_entity.pdbx_description
1 polymer ?
#
loop_
_entity_poly.entity_id
_entity_poly.type
_entity_poly.pdbx_seq_one_letter_code
_entity_poly.pdbx_strand_id
1 'polypeptide(L)' 'MHYDQDDPPQLITIREFCTRYAVGRSKAYELLNARKVEAKKFGSSTLIVRESADQWVANLPPYAP' A
#
# COMPACT_ATOMS: atom_id res chain seq x y z
N MET A 1 28.97 15.94 -3.85
CA MET A 1 27.71 15.77 -4.59
C MET A 1 26.81 14.91 -3.72
N HIS A 2 25.81 15.48 -3.05
CA HIS A 2 24.79 14.69 -2.40
C HIS A 2 23.79 14.31 -3.49
N TYR A 3 23.80 13.05 -3.92
CA TYR A 3 22.62 12.49 -4.57
C TYR A 3 21.56 12.46 -3.47
N ASP A 4 20.60 13.38 -3.56
CA ASP A 4 19.32 13.22 -2.88
C ASP A 4 18.73 11.90 -3.40
N GLN A 5 18.99 10.81 -2.67
CA GLN A 5 18.45 9.50 -2.97
C GLN A 5 16.98 9.50 -2.56
N ASP A 6 16.15 10.22 -3.32
CA ASP A 6 14.75 9.85 -3.42
C ASP A 6 14.72 8.50 -4.14
N ASP A 7 14.77 7.41 -3.37
CA ASP A 7 14.48 6.08 -3.92
C ASP A 7 13.13 6.19 -4.63
N PRO A 8 13.04 5.80 -5.92
CA PRO A 8 11.81 5.98 -6.67
C PRO A 8 10.67 5.32 -5.90
N PRO A 9 9.50 5.96 -5.77
CA PRO A 9 8.42 5.46 -4.94
C PRO A 9 8.09 4.03 -5.37
N GLN A 10 8.36 3.09 -4.47
CA GLN A 10 8.21 1.66 -4.76
C GLN A 10 6.71 1.36 -4.89
N LEU A 11 6.25 1.16 -6.12
CA LEU A 11 4.86 0.84 -6.42
C LEU A 11 4.66 -0.68 -6.45
N ILE A 12 3.68 -1.17 -5.70
CA ILE A 12 3.33 -2.60 -5.65
C ILE A 12 1.92 -2.83 -6.20
N THR A 13 1.67 -3.98 -6.81
CA THR A 13 0.32 -4.30 -7.27
C THR A 13 -0.60 -4.66 -6.11
N ILE A 14 -1.92 -4.64 -6.32
CA ILE A 14 -2.88 -5.19 -5.33
C ILE A 14 -2.52 -6.62 -4.94
N ARG A 15 -2.07 -7.46 -5.89
CA ARG A 15 -1.69 -8.85 -5.60
C ARG A 15 -0.50 -8.92 -4.65
N GLU A 16 0.52 -8.12 -4.91
CA GLU A 16 1.69 -8.02 -4.03
C GLU A 16 1.32 -7.47 -2.66
N PHE A 17 0.49 -6.44 -2.58
CA PHE A 17 -0.04 -5.93 -1.31
C PHE A 17 -0.78 -7.02 -0.51
N CYS A 18 -1.64 -7.79 -1.17
CA CYS A 18 -2.35 -8.90 -0.53
C CYS A 18 -1.39 -9.98 -0.01
N THR A 19 -0.38 -10.34 -0.80
CA THR A 19 0.64 -11.34 -0.41
C THR A 19 1.51 -10.84 0.74
N ARG A 20 2.02 -9.61 0.66
CA ARG A 20 2.95 -9.04 1.64
C ARG A 20 2.31 -8.81 3.01
N TYR A 21 1.09 -8.28 3.04
CA TYR A 21 0.42 -7.90 4.29
C TYR A 21 -0.65 -8.90 4.73
N ALA A 22 -0.75 -10.04 4.04
CA ALA A 22 -1.78 -11.06 4.27
C ALA A 22 -3.22 -10.49 4.25
N VAL A 23 -3.45 -9.43 3.47
CA VAL A 23 -4.75 -8.76 3.37
C VAL A 23 -5.57 -9.42 2.24
N GLY A 24 -6.81 -9.79 2.53
CA GLY A 24 -7.72 -10.31 1.51
C GLY A 24 -8.04 -9.26 0.43
N ARG A 25 -8.29 -9.70 -0.81
CA ARG A 25 -8.60 -8.80 -1.94
C ARG A 25 -9.74 -7.83 -1.64
N SER A 26 -10.83 -8.32 -1.06
CA SER A 26 -11.96 -7.48 -0.67
C SER A 26 -11.53 -6.35 0.26
N LYS A 27 -10.72 -6.68 1.27
CA LYS A 27 -10.22 -5.69 2.24
C LYS A 27 -9.23 -4.71 1.61
N ALA A 28 -8.38 -5.18 0.69
CA ALA A 28 -7.52 -4.29 -0.09
C ALA A 28 -8.34 -3.26 -0.88
N TYR A 29 -9.42 -3.68 -1.57
CA TYR A 29 -10.31 -2.76 -2.26
C TYR A 29 -11.08 -1.84 -1.30
N GLU A 30 -11.51 -2.31 -0.13
CA GLU A 30 -12.09 -1.45 0.90
C GLU A 30 -11.11 -0.35 1.34
N LEU A 31 -9.84 -0.69 1.58
CA LEU A 31 -8.80 0.27 1.97
C LEU A 31 -8.55 1.30 0.86
N LEU A 32 -8.56 0.88 -0.40
CA LEU A 32 -8.43 1.76 -1.55
C LEU A 32 -9.62 2.71 -1.67
N ASN A 33 -10.85 2.18 -1.56
CA ASN A 33 -12.08 2.97 -1.62
C ASN A 33 -12.18 3.95 -0.44
N ALA A 34 -11.72 3.53 0.74
CA ALA A 34 -11.65 4.36 1.94
C ALA A 34 -10.45 5.32 1.95
N ARG A 35 -9.62 5.34 0.91
CA ARG A 35 -8.39 6.13 0.80
C ARG A 35 -7.45 5.99 2.00
N LYS A 36 -7.41 4.79 2.60
CA LYS A 36 -6.53 4.44 3.73
C LYS A 36 -5.10 4.13 3.30
N VAL A 37 -4.93 3.71 2.05
CA VAL A 37 -3.63 3.50 1.41
C VAL A 37 -3.59 4.28 0.10
N GLU A 38 -2.47 4.93 -0.18
CA GLU A 38 -2.28 5.66 -1.42
C GLU A 38 -2.09 4.69 -2.58
N ALA A 39 -2.87 4.91 -3.64
CA ALA A 39 -2.76 4.14 -4.86
C ALA A 39 -2.93 5.01 -6.09
N LYS A 40 -2.20 4.64 -7.14
CA LYS A 40 -2.16 5.28 -8.44
C LYS A 40 -2.75 4.33 -9.46
N LYS A 41 -3.69 4.84 -10.25
CA LYS A 41 -4.28 4.08 -11.36
C LYS A 41 -3.29 4.08 -12.53
N PHE A 42 -2.93 2.88 -12.99
CA PHE A 42 -2.05 2.68 -14.15
C PHE A 42 -2.80 1.84 -15.19
N GLY A 43 -3.47 2.53 -16.12
CA GLY A 43 -4.34 1.88 -17.11
C GLY A 43 -5.48 1.11 -16.46
N SER A 44 -5.52 -0.21 -16.69
CA SER A 44 -6.47 -1.15 -16.09
C SER A 44 -6.04 -1.66 -14.70
N SER A 45 -4.80 -1.40 -14.29
CA SER A 45 -4.23 -1.90 -13.03
C SER A 45 -4.18 -0.80 -11.98
N THR A 46 -4.26 -1.19 -10.71
CA THR A 46 -4.07 -0.30 -9.55
C THR A 46 -2.75 -0.62 -8.88
N LEU A 47 -1.90 0.40 -8.77
CA LEU A 47 -0.60 0.33 -8.12
C LEU A 47 -0.68 1.05 -6.77
N ILE A 48 -0.24 0.40 -5.71
CA ILE A 48 -0.26 0.91 -4.34
C ILE A 48 1.14 1.43 -4.03
N VAL A 49 1.23 2.61 -3.42
CA VAL A 49 2.50 3.13 -2.92
C VAL A 49 2.90 2.29 -1.71
N ARG A 50 4.03 1.58 -1.82
CA ARG A 50 4.50 0.68 -0.77
C ARG A 50 4.62 1.40 0.57
N GLU A 51 5.21 2.59 0.57
CA GLU A 51 5.43 3.35 1.80
C GLU A 51 4.11 3.69 2.51
N SER A 52 3.09 4.11 1.75
CA SER A 52 1.76 4.36 2.31
C SER A 52 1.12 3.09 2.88
N ALA A 53 1.31 1.94 2.21
CA ALA A 53 0.86 0.65 2.73
C ALA A 53 1.60 0.25 4.03
N ASP A 54 2.92 0.42 4.08
CA ASP A 54 3.74 0.17 5.28
C ASP A 54 3.28 1.09 6.44
N GLN A 55 3.07 2.39 6.19
CA GLN A 55 2.54 3.33 7.17
C GLN A 55 1.14 2.93 7.66
N TRP A 56 0.26 2.47 6.77
CA TRP A 56 -1.07 2.02 7.17
C TRP A 56 -0.98 0.84 8.14
N VAL A 57 -0.13 -0.15 7.88
CA VAL A 57 0.09 -1.29 8.78
C VAL A 57 0.67 -0.84 10.12
N ALA A 58 1.65 0.06 10.10
CA ALA A 58 2.24 0.61 11.32
C ALA A 58 1.23 1.37 12.20
N ASN A 59 0.17 1.92 11.60
CA ASN A 59 -0.92 2.61 12.30
C ASN A 59 -2.10 1.69 12.68
N LEU A 60 -2.03 0.38 12.42
CA LEU A 60 -3.09 -0.53 12.84
C LEU A 60 -3.13 -0.60 14.38
N PRO A 61 -4.34 -0.61 14.98
CA PRO A 61 -4.45 -0.80 16.41
C PRO A 61 -3.92 -2.19 16.78
N PRO A 62 -3.21 -2.32 17.92
CA PRO A 62 -2.83 -3.63 18.42
C PRO A 62 -4.08 -4.48 18.63
N TYR A 63 -3.99 -5.78 18.33
CA TYR A 63 -5.06 -6.70 18.63
C TYR A 63 -5.30 -6.74 20.14
N ALA A 64 -6.47 -6.28 20.58
CA ALA A 64 -6.95 -6.39 21.95
C ALA A 64 -8.13 -7.37 21.95
N PRO A 65 -8.02 -8.51 22.67
CA PRO A 65 -9.10 -9.48 22.80
C PRO A 65 -10.25 -9.00 23.68
#